data_AF-A0A9D4Q8V6-F1
#
_entry.id   AF-A0A9D4Q8V6-F1
#
_cell.length_a   1.000
_cell.length_b   1.000
_cell.length_c   1.000
_cell.angle_alpha   90.00
_cell.angle_beta   90.00
_cell.angle_gamma   90.00
#
_symmetry.space_group_name_H-M   'P 1'
#
loop_
_entity.id
_entity.type
_entity.pdbx_description
1 polymer ?
#
loop_
_entity_poly.entity_id
_entity_poly.type
_entity_poly.pdbx_seq_one_letter_code
_entity_poly.pdbx_strand_id
1 'polypeptide(L)'
;MSEEKARSEEDLQAASKEMEILLFKRTNATTTLNEIKKKACMFGTVSKNLSRYRNMGQSELDHERQRLQRRLDRMNPPDLLAGRLLEEASQMLSEVRRSLTDVDMTRNRAEELTGSQKDEQFCNVEFTLKQVCKYFVEFFKRFVPNGRAVVVVNTEKPNKRASFSARNILQSVECFSGGQQTVLALCFILALQKCDPAPFYIFDEVDACLDAQHRQCLADILEELSSESQFICTTFRPELALKGKVFKVTHREGGGGGEAVM
;
A
#
# COMPACT_ATOMS: atom_id res chain seq x y z
N MET A 1 7.40 8.21 -3.39
CA MET A 1 6.02 7.78 -3.69
C MET A 1 5.81 7.35 -5.14
N SER A 2 6.31 8.07 -6.16
CA SER A 2 6.21 7.67 -7.58
C SER A 2 7.24 6.62 -8.00
N GLU A 3 8.50 6.77 -7.57
CA GLU A 3 9.60 5.85 -7.93
C GLU A 3 9.46 4.45 -7.30
N GLU A 4 8.93 4.38 -6.09
CA GLU A 4 8.75 3.13 -5.33
C GLU A 4 7.61 2.28 -5.92
N LYS A 5 6.54 2.93 -6.40
CA LYS A 5 5.48 2.26 -7.16
C LYS A 5 5.98 1.75 -8.51
N ALA A 6 6.74 2.56 -9.23
CA ALA A 6 7.30 2.15 -10.52
C ALA A 6 8.23 0.92 -10.38
N ARG A 7 9.09 0.90 -9.35
CA ARG A 7 9.92 -0.29 -9.04
C ARG A 7 9.09 -1.52 -8.72
N SER A 8 8.06 -1.39 -7.88
CA SER A 8 7.19 -2.52 -7.53
C SER A 8 6.43 -3.09 -8.74
N GLU A 9 6.11 -2.24 -9.72
CA GLU A 9 5.42 -2.63 -10.95
C GLU A 9 6.35 -3.36 -11.93
N GLU A 10 7.61 -2.93 -12.02
CA GLU A 10 8.67 -3.62 -12.76
C GLU A 10 8.98 -4.99 -12.17
N ASP A 11 9.08 -5.10 -10.83
CA ASP A 11 9.30 -6.38 -10.14
C ASP A 11 8.13 -7.35 -10.36
N LEU A 12 6.89 -6.84 -10.36
CA LEU A 12 5.70 -7.64 -10.64
C LEU A 12 5.69 -8.16 -12.09
N GLN A 13 6.10 -7.32 -13.05
CA GLN A 13 6.23 -7.72 -14.46
C GLN A 13 7.35 -8.73 -14.68
N ALA A 14 8.48 -8.60 -13.98
CA ALA A 14 9.57 -9.55 -14.02
C ALA A 14 9.14 -10.92 -13.48
N ALA A 15 8.47 -10.95 -12.32
CA ALA A 15 7.94 -12.18 -11.73
C ALA A 15 6.88 -12.86 -12.62
N SER A 16 6.03 -12.07 -13.29
CA SER A 16 5.02 -12.59 -14.23
C SER A 16 5.67 -13.29 -15.45
N LYS A 17 6.71 -12.68 -16.04
CA LYS A 17 7.46 -13.30 -17.14
C LYS A 17 8.18 -14.58 -16.69
N GLU A 18 8.73 -14.58 -15.48
CA GLU A 18 9.39 -15.76 -14.92
C GLU A 18 8.40 -16.91 -14.69
N MET A 19 7.18 -16.59 -14.24
CA MET A 19 6.09 -17.55 -14.12
C MET A 19 5.70 -18.18 -15.47
N GLU A 20 5.60 -17.39 -16.54
CA GLU A 20 5.31 -17.92 -17.88
C GLU A 20 6.39 -18.90 -18.36
N ILE A 21 7.66 -18.57 -18.12
CA ILE A 21 8.81 -19.45 -18.45
C ILE A 21 8.71 -20.77 -17.66
N LEU A 22 8.37 -20.71 -16.37
CA LEU A 22 8.23 -21.89 -15.52
C LEU A 22 7.04 -22.76 -15.96
N LEU A 23 5.92 -22.16 -16.36
CA LEU A 23 4.77 -22.88 -16.90
C LEU A 23 5.10 -23.60 -18.21
N PHE A 24 5.85 -22.96 -19.11
CA PHE A 24 6.31 -23.58 -20.35
C PHE A 24 7.29 -24.74 -20.10
N LYS A 25 8.21 -24.59 -19.13
CA LYS A 25 9.08 -25.70 -18.70
C LYS A 25 8.27 -26.86 -18.13
N ARG A 26 7.24 -26.57 -17.32
CA ARG A 26 6.35 -27.59 -16.74
C ARG A 26 5.61 -28.37 -17.81
N THR A 27 5.02 -27.70 -18.81
CA THR A 27 4.28 -28.39 -19.88
C THR A 27 5.20 -29.34 -20.66
N ASN A 28 6.40 -28.89 -21.03
CA ASN A 28 7.38 -29.73 -21.73
C ASN A 28 7.88 -30.92 -20.90
N ALA A 29 8.10 -30.73 -19.59
CA ALA A 29 8.46 -31.84 -18.70
C ALA A 29 7.30 -32.85 -18.56
N THR A 30 6.05 -32.38 -18.54
CA THR A 30 4.90 -33.30 -18.45
C THR A 30 4.65 -34.08 -19.74
N THR A 31 4.87 -33.49 -20.91
CA THR A 31 4.72 -34.18 -22.20
C THR A 31 5.77 -35.27 -22.36
N THR A 32 7.03 -34.96 -22.09
CA THR A 32 8.14 -35.94 -22.11
C THR A 32 7.92 -37.08 -21.11
N LEU A 33 7.47 -36.79 -19.89
CA LEU A 33 7.14 -37.81 -18.89
C LEU A 33 6.01 -38.73 -19.36
N ASN A 34 4.99 -38.19 -20.01
CA ASN A 34 3.90 -38.99 -20.58
C ASN A 34 4.37 -39.87 -21.75
N GLU A 35 5.30 -39.40 -22.58
CA GLU A 35 5.92 -40.20 -23.63
C GLU A 35 6.75 -41.36 -23.05
N ILE A 36 7.55 -41.10 -22.00
CA ILE A 36 8.33 -42.13 -21.31
C ILE A 36 7.40 -43.14 -20.65
N LYS A 37 6.31 -42.71 -19.99
CA LYS A 37 5.30 -43.61 -19.42
C LYS A 37 4.63 -44.49 -20.48
N LYS A 38 4.28 -43.94 -21.63
CA LYS A 38 3.73 -44.72 -22.76
C LYS A 38 4.73 -45.76 -23.27
N LYS A 39 6.01 -45.38 -23.42
CA LYS A 39 7.08 -46.31 -23.79
C LYS A 39 7.28 -47.41 -22.75
N ALA A 40 7.30 -47.06 -21.46
CA ALA A 40 7.43 -48.01 -20.35
C ALA A 40 6.25 -49.01 -20.29
N CYS A 41 5.02 -48.57 -20.58
CA CYS A 41 3.85 -49.45 -20.62
C CYS A 41 3.91 -50.49 -21.76
N MET A 42 4.66 -50.20 -22.84
CA MET A 42 4.91 -51.17 -23.92
C MET A 42 5.86 -52.29 -23.52
N PHE A 43 6.73 -52.06 -22.52
CA PHE A 43 7.59 -53.06 -21.93
C PHE A 43 6.87 -53.76 -20.76
N GLY A 44 5.96 -54.68 -21.10
CA GLY A 44 5.12 -55.38 -20.12
C GLY A 44 5.90 -56.01 -18.96
N THR A 45 5.26 -56.08 -17.78
CA THR A 45 5.79 -56.70 -16.57
C THR A 45 6.11 -58.18 -16.78
N VAL A 46 7.40 -58.51 -16.89
CA VAL A 46 7.87 -59.89 -16.81
C VAL A 46 7.82 -60.30 -15.33
N SER A 47 6.74 -60.98 -14.94
CA SER A 47 6.72 -62.07 -13.95
C SER A 47 5.33 -62.18 -13.30
N LYS A 48 4.45 -63.01 -13.87
CA LYS A 48 3.31 -63.56 -13.14
C LYS A 48 3.07 -65.06 -13.35
N ASN A 49 3.88 -65.77 -14.15
CA ASN A 49 3.63 -67.19 -14.48
C ASN A 49 4.91 -68.05 -14.40
N LEU A 50 5.61 -68.03 -13.27
CA LEU A 50 6.72 -68.98 -13.01
C LEU A 50 6.23 -70.42 -12.79
N SER A 51 4.97 -70.60 -12.38
CA SER A 51 4.33 -71.90 -12.14
C SER A 51 4.24 -72.78 -13.39
N ARG A 52 4.28 -72.18 -14.58
CA ARG A 52 4.16 -72.88 -15.87
C ARG A 52 5.40 -73.68 -16.25
N TYR A 53 6.58 -73.28 -15.77
CA TYR A 53 7.86 -73.88 -16.12
C TYR A 53 8.29 -75.00 -15.15
N ARG A 54 7.55 -75.18 -14.04
CA ARG A 54 7.90 -76.12 -12.96
C ARG A 54 7.78 -77.59 -13.37
N ASN A 55 6.97 -77.88 -14.38
CA ASN A 55 6.62 -79.25 -14.80
C ASN A 55 7.13 -79.61 -16.22
N MET A 56 8.03 -78.81 -16.80
CA MET A 56 8.54 -79.02 -18.17
C MET A 56 9.83 -79.84 -18.17
N GLY A 57 10.02 -80.69 -19.19
CA GLY A 57 11.27 -81.45 -19.36
C GLY A 57 12.44 -80.56 -19.77
N GLN A 58 13.69 -80.98 -19.52
CA GLN A 58 14.90 -80.19 -19.80
C GLN A 58 14.99 -79.71 -21.26
N SER A 59 14.61 -80.56 -22.22
CA SER A 59 14.61 -80.20 -23.65
C SER A 59 13.57 -79.11 -24.00
N GLU A 60 12.39 -79.14 -23.36
CA GLU A 60 11.33 -78.14 -23.56
C GLU A 60 11.67 -76.80 -22.90
N LEU A 61 12.33 -76.84 -21.74
CA LEU A 61 12.88 -75.67 -21.08
C LEU A 61 13.94 -74.98 -21.95
N ASP A 62 14.81 -75.76 -22.60
CA ASP A 62 15.82 -75.20 -23.51
C ASP A 62 15.18 -74.58 -24.76
N HIS A 63 14.13 -75.19 -25.30
CA HIS A 63 13.38 -74.62 -26.43
C HIS A 63 12.67 -73.32 -26.04
N GLU A 64 12.01 -73.26 -24.88
CA GLU A 64 11.39 -72.04 -24.39
C GLU A 64 12.42 -70.97 -24.02
N ARG A 65 13.56 -71.35 -23.44
CA ARG A 65 14.69 -70.43 -23.22
C ARG A 65 15.16 -69.83 -24.53
N GLN A 66 15.35 -70.64 -25.56
CA GLN A 66 15.81 -70.16 -26.86
C GLN A 66 14.75 -69.29 -27.56
N ARG A 67 13.45 -69.58 -27.36
CA ARG A 67 12.34 -68.75 -27.84
C ARG A 67 12.29 -67.40 -27.12
N LEU A 68 12.45 -67.39 -25.80
CA LEU A 68 12.52 -66.17 -25.00
C LEU A 68 13.77 -65.35 -25.33
N GLN A 69 14.91 -66.01 -25.54
CA GLN A 69 16.15 -65.36 -25.97
C GLN A 69 15.96 -64.67 -27.33
N ARG A 70 15.39 -65.37 -28.32
CA ARG A 70 15.06 -64.75 -29.62
C ARG A 70 14.06 -63.61 -29.51
N ARG A 71 13.15 -63.64 -28.52
CA ARG A 71 12.23 -62.52 -28.24
C ARG A 71 12.95 -61.34 -27.57
N LEU A 72 13.90 -61.62 -26.69
CA LEU A 72 14.74 -60.62 -26.05
C LEU A 72 15.68 -59.95 -27.05
N ASP A 73 16.30 -60.72 -27.95
CA ASP A 73 17.19 -60.23 -29.00
C ASP A 73 16.44 -59.41 -30.07
N ARG A 74 15.12 -59.62 -30.22
CA ARG A 74 14.23 -58.80 -31.04
C ARG A 74 13.80 -57.50 -30.36
N MET A 75 13.98 -57.39 -29.04
CA MET A 75 13.70 -56.17 -28.29
C MET A 75 14.98 -55.34 -28.22
N ASN A 76 14.87 -54.03 -28.45
CA ASN A 76 16.01 -53.13 -28.29
C ASN A 76 16.50 -53.18 -26.82
N PRO A 77 17.81 -53.00 -26.56
CA PRO A 77 18.34 -52.96 -25.21
C PRO A 77 17.53 -51.99 -24.34
N PRO A 78 17.26 -52.32 -23.07
CA PRO A 78 16.60 -51.39 -22.17
C PRO A 78 17.39 -50.08 -22.14
N ASP A 79 16.74 -48.98 -22.50
CA ASP A 79 17.37 -47.67 -22.56
C ASP A 79 17.64 -47.18 -21.12
N LEU A 80 18.81 -47.54 -20.57
CA LEU A 80 19.28 -47.06 -19.26
C LEU A 80 19.38 -45.52 -19.20
N LEU A 81 19.44 -44.84 -20.35
CA LEU A 81 19.40 -43.39 -20.41
C LEU A 81 17.98 -42.87 -20.12
N ALA A 82 16.95 -43.54 -20.62
CA ALA A 82 15.55 -43.17 -20.38
C ALA A 82 15.16 -43.20 -18.89
N GLY A 83 15.73 -44.13 -18.12
CA GLY A 83 15.53 -44.17 -16.66
C GLY A 83 16.13 -42.97 -15.94
N ARG A 84 17.38 -42.59 -16.29
CA ARG A 84 18.05 -41.41 -15.72
C ARG A 84 17.36 -40.10 -16.11
N LEU A 85 16.96 -39.98 -17.36
CA LEU A 85 16.21 -38.81 -17.85
C LEU A 85 14.85 -38.66 -17.13
N LEU A 86 14.19 -39.77 -16.79
CA LEU A 86 12.95 -39.74 -16.00
C LEU A 86 13.21 -39.25 -14.57
N GLU A 87 14.28 -39.72 -13.93
CA GLU A 87 14.67 -39.27 -12.59
C GLU A 87 15.02 -37.77 -12.59
N GLU A 88 15.84 -37.30 -13.51
CA GLU A 88 16.19 -35.88 -13.66
C GLU A 88 14.95 -35.00 -13.91
N ALA A 89 14.06 -35.41 -14.82
CA ALA A 89 12.81 -34.70 -15.08
C ALA A 89 11.89 -34.68 -13.84
N SER A 90 11.86 -35.77 -13.07
CA SER A 90 11.08 -35.84 -11.83
C SER A 90 11.62 -34.90 -10.74
N GLN A 91 12.95 -34.78 -10.63
CA GLN A 91 13.61 -33.85 -9.71
C GLN A 91 13.32 -32.40 -10.08
N MET A 92 13.50 -32.03 -11.35
CA MET A 92 13.16 -30.68 -11.83
C MET A 92 11.69 -30.33 -11.61
N LEU A 93 10.77 -31.28 -11.83
CA LEU A 93 9.36 -31.06 -11.53
C LEU A 93 9.09 -30.84 -10.03
N SER A 94 9.84 -31.51 -9.15
CA SER A 94 9.71 -31.32 -7.70
C SER A 94 10.19 -29.94 -7.25
N GLU A 95 11.28 -29.46 -7.83
CA GLU A 95 11.83 -28.12 -7.57
C GLU A 95 10.87 -27.03 -8.05
N VAL A 96 10.38 -27.13 -9.29
CA VAL A 96 9.40 -26.17 -9.84
C VAL A 96 8.13 -26.13 -9.00
N ARG A 97 7.64 -27.28 -8.53
CA ARG A 97 6.48 -27.33 -7.62
C ARG A 97 6.76 -26.60 -6.31
N ARG A 98 7.97 -26.75 -5.75
CA ARG A 98 8.36 -26.07 -4.52
C ARG A 98 8.46 -24.56 -4.72
N SER A 99 9.07 -24.10 -5.81
CA SER A 99 9.12 -22.67 -6.14
C SER A 99 7.72 -22.09 -6.33
N LEU A 100 6.80 -22.83 -6.95
CA LEU A 100 5.39 -22.40 -7.08
C LEU A 100 4.72 -22.24 -5.71
N THR A 101 4.89 -23.20 -4.80
CA THR A 101 4.32 -23.07 -3.45
C THR A 101 4.93 -21.90 -2.68
N ASP A 102 6.21 -21.61 -2.87
CA ASP A 102 6.86 -20.47 -2.22
C ASP A 102 6.31 -19.14 -2.76
N VAL A 103 6.09 -19.03 -4.08
CA VAL A 103 5.49 -17.84 -4.72
C VAL A 103 4.04 -17.63 -4.28
N ASP A 104 3.24 -18.69 -4.18
CA ASP A 104 1.85 -18.57 -3.70
C ASP A 104 1.81 -18.10 -2.24
N MET A 105 2.73 -18.59 -1.40
CA MET A 105 2.84 -18.17 -0.01
C MET A 105 3.30 -16.72 0.14
N THR A 106 4.25 -16.25 -0.67
CA THR A 106 4.68 -14.84 -0.64
C THR A 106 3.59 -13.91 -1.14
N ARG A 107 2.84 -14.32 -2.18
CA ARG A 107 1.67 -13.58 -2.66
C ARG A 107 0.61 -13.42 -1.56
N ASN A 108 0.20 -14.51 -0.91
CA ASN A 108 -0.81 -14.46 0.13
C ASN A 108 -0.39 -13.55 1.29
N ARG A 109 0.88 -13.62 1.71
CA ARG A 109 1.42 -12.71 2.74
C ARG A 109 1.40 -11.24 2.30
N ALA A 110 1.74 -10.95 1.05
CA ALA A 110 1.69 -9.59 0.52
C ALA A 110 0.25 -9.05 0.46
N GLU A 111 -0.71 -9.89 0.08
CA GLU A 111 -2.15 -9.54 0.08
C GLU A 111 -2.66 -9.28 1.51
N GLU A 112 -2.30 -10.11 2.49
CA GLU A 112 -2.66 -9.91 3.92
C GLU A 112 -2.08 -8.62 4.50
N LEU A 113 -0.80 -8.34 4.26
CA LEU A 113 -0.15 -7.10 4.70
C LEU A 113 -0.79 -5.88 4.05
N THR A 114 -1.13 -5.96 2.76
CA THR A 114 -1.78 -4.85 2.04
C THR A 114 -3.23 -4.63 2.51
N GLY A 115 -3.96 -5.71 2.82
CA GLY A 115 -5.32 -5.64 3.35
C GLY A 115 -5.37 -4.99 4.73
N SER A 116 -4.58 -5.53 5.67
CA SER A 116 -4.50 -5.03 7.04
C SER A 116 -4.06 -3.56 7.13
N GLN A 117 -3.06 -3.14 6.33
CA GLN A 117 -2.63 -1.74 6.30
C GLN A 117 -3.69 -0.78 5.76
N LYS A 118 -4.49 -1.20 4.77
CA LYS A 118 -5.56 -0.35 4.24
C LYS A 118 -6.62 -0.09 5.29
N ASP A 119 -7.08 -1.14 5.97
CA ASP A 119 -8.15 -1.04 6.96
C ASP A 119 -7.73 -0.15 8.15
N GLU A 120 -6.50 -0.31 8.65
CA GLU A 120 -5.97 0.55 9.72
C GLU A 120 -5.85 2.02 9.30
N GLN A 121 -5.36 2.29 8.09
CA GLN A 121 -5.24 3.66 7.58
C GLN A 121 -6.60 4.34 7.40
N PHE A 122 -7.60 3.62 6.89
CA PHE A 122 -8.96 4.18 6.74
C PHE A 122 -9.61 4.47 8.09
N CYS A 123 -9.47 3.57 9.06
CA CYS A 123 -9.96 3.78 10.42
C CYS A 123 -9.31 5.01 11.07
N ASN A 124 -7.98 5.17 10.92
CA ASN A 124 -7.27 6.31 11.48
C ASN A 124 -7.71 7.63 10.85
N VAL A 125 -7.87 7.69 9.52
CA VAL A 125 -8.34 8.91 8.84
C VAL A 125 -9.75 9.27 9.27
N GLU A 126 -10.66 8.30 9.35
CA GLU A 126 -12.04 8.57 9.77
C GLU A 126 -12.10 9.04 11.23
N PHE A 127 -11.29 8.44 12.10
CA PHE A 127 -11.18 8.85 13.50
C PHE A 127 -10.63 10.27 13.62
N THR A 128 -9.51 10.58 12.98
CA THR A 128 -8.90 11.91 13.00
C THR A 128 -9.85 12.96 12.44
N LEU A 129 -10.53 12.66 11.33
CA LEU A 129 -11.51 13.57 10.74
C LEU A 129 -12.68 13.87 11.69
N LYS A 130 -13.19 12.85 12.41
CA LYS A 130 -14.23 13.06 13.44
C LYS A 130 -13.76 14.01 14.54
N GLN A 131 -12.49 13.89 14.96
CA GLN A 131 -11.90 14.79 15.95
C GLN A 131 -11.75 16.22 15.40
N VAL A 132 -11.26 16.37 14.17
CA VAL A 132 -11.15 17.69 13.52
C VAL A 132 -12.53 18.35 13.41
N CYS A 133 -13.56 17.61 13.01
CA CYS A 133 -14.93 18.14 12.95
C CYS A 133 -15.43 18.61 14.32
N LYS A 134 -15.09 17.90 15.40
CA LYS A 134 -15.45 18.29 16.77
C LYS A 134 -14.76 19.59 17.18
N TYR A 135 -13.45 19.68 17.02
CA TYR A 135 -12.69 20.89 17.37
C TYR A 135 -13.05 22.08 16.48
N PHE A 136 -13.36 21.84 15.21
CA PHE A 136 -13.83 22.88 14.31
C PHE A 136 -15.09 23.57 14.84
N VAL A 137 -16.08 22.80 15.29
CA VAL A 137 -17.32 23.35 15.87
C VAL A 137 -17.04 24.14 17.15
N GLU A 138 -16.08 23.67 17.94
CA GLU A 138 -15.65 24.34 19.18
C GLU A 138 -15.00 25.70 18.89
N PHE A 139 -14.01 25.75 18.00
CA PHE A 139 -13.35 27.00 17.60
C PHE A 139 -14.34 27.94 16.88
N PHE A 140 -15.18 27.42 15.99
CA PHE A 140 -16.15 28.25 15.27
C PHE A 140 -17.13 28.96 16.21
N LYS A 141 -17.56 28.31 17.29
CA LYS A 141 -18.42 28.94 18.30
C LYS A 141 -17.74 30.08 19.05
N ARG A 142 -16.41 30.07 19.18
CA ARG A 142 -15.66 31.17 19.79
C ARG A 142 -15.63 32.39 18.88
N PHE A 143 -15.39 32.19 17.58
CA PHE A 143 -15.44 33.27 16.59
C PHE A 143 -16.85 33.81 16.39
N VAL A 144 -17.86 32.93 16.30
CA VAL A 144 -19.25 33.29 16.00
C VAL A 144 -20.19 32.61 17.02
N PRO A 145 -20.47 33.23 18.18
CA PRO A 145 -21.25 32.62 19.27
C PRO A 145 -22.67 32.18 18.87
N ASN A 146 -23.30 32.94 17.96
CA ASN A 146 -24.65 32.67 17.46
C ASN A 146 -24.65 31.88 16.14
N GLY A 147 -23.48 31.50 15.65
CA GLY A 147 -23.30 30.77 14.40
C GLY A 147 -23.44 29.26 14.59
N ARG A 148 -23.80 28.57 13.52
CA ARG A 148 -23.68 27.12 13.43
C ARG A 148 -22.87 26.80 12.19
N ALA A 149 -21.81 26.03 12.34
CA ALA A 149 -21.03 25.49 11.24
C ALA A 149 -20.88 23.98 11.40
N VAL A 150 -21.00 23.22 10.30
CA VAL A 150 -20.75 21.78 10.28
C VAL A 150 -19.88 21.44 9.09
N VAL A 151 -18.88 20.60 9.31
CA VAL A 151 -18.05 20.03 8.24
C VAL A 151 -18.70 18.74 7.76
N VAL A 152 -19.01 18.67 6.47
CA VAL A 152 -19.55 17.46 5.84
C VAL A 152 -18.54 16.96 4.83
N VAL A 153 -18.11 15.71 4.99
CA VAL A 153 -17.24 15.03 4.03
C VAL A 153 -18.08 14.19 3.11
N ASN A 154 -18.05 14.52 1.82
CA ASN A 154 -18.76 13.75 0.81
C ASN A 154 -17.92 12.52 0.44
N THR A 155 -18.40 11.34 0.81
CA THR A 155 -17.73 10.04 0.58
C THR A 155 -18.03 9.43 -0.79
N GLU A 156 -18.96 10.00 -1.58
CA GLU A 156 -19.42 9.41 -2.85
C GLU A 156 -18.61 9.80 -4.08
N LYS A 157 -17.70 10.79 -3.97
CA LYS A 157 -16.85 11.23 -5.10
C LYS A 157 -15.38 10.84 -4.88
N PRO A 158 -14.66 10.39 -5.93
CA PRO A 158 -13.24 10.03 -5.84
C PRO A 158 -12.34 11.21 -5.44
N ASN A 159 -12.82 12.45 -5.64
CA ASN A 159 -12.23 13.67 -5.08
C ASN A 159 -13.01 14.09 -3.83
N LYS A 160 -12.57 13.59 -2.66
CA LYS A 160 -13.11 13.95 -1.34
C LYS A 160 -12.88 15.45 -1.07
N ARG A 161 -13.85 16.28 -1.42
CA ARG A 161 -13.86 17.72 -1.07
C ARG A 161 -14.68 17.91 0.21
N ALA A 162 -14.14 18.65 1.17
CA ALA A 162 -14.86 19.04 2.39
C ALA A 162 -15.75 20.25 2.09
N SER A 163 -17.01 20.21 2.53
CA SER A 163 -17.95 21.32 2.44
C SER A 163 -18.31 21.82 3.84
N PHE A 164 -18.40 23.13 4.03
CA PHE A 164 -18.72 23.77 5.31
C PHE A 164 -20.11 24.40 5.25
N SER A 165 -21.03 23.98 6.13
CA SER A 165 -22.41 24.50 6.14
C SER A 165 -22.61 25.50 7.26
N ALA A 166 -23.02 26.73 6.94
CA ALA A 166 -23.55 27.67 7.93
C ALA A 166 -25.02 28.00 7.64
N ARG A 167 -25.89 27.83 8.64
CA ARG A 167 -27.37 28.03 8.59
C ARG A 167 -28.17 27.09 7.67
N ASN A 168 -28.33 25.82 8.04
CA ASN A 168 -29.32 24.87 7.47
C ASN A 168 -29.40 24.75 5.93
N ILE A 169 -28.46 25.32 5.20
CA ILE A 169 -28.29 25.26 3.75
C ILE A 169 -26.83 24.89 3.55
N LEU A 170 -26.57 23.78 2.87
CA LEU A 170 -25.22 23.35 2.50
C LEU A 170 -24.66 24.36 1.47
N GLN A 171 -24.06 25.46 1.95
CA GLN A 171 -23.41 26.44 1.08
C GLN A 171 -21.97 26.00 0.81
N SER A 172 -21.53 26.10 -0.44
CA SER A 172 -20.10 25.96 -0.77
C SER A 172 -19.33 27.10 -0.08
N VAL A 173 -18.05 26.88 0.26
CA VAL A 173 -17.19 27.91 0.85
C VAL A 173 -17.20 29.20 0.00
N GLU A 174 -17.38 29.04 -1.31
CA GLU A 174 -17.47 30.08 -2.33
C GLU A 174 -18.64 31.07 -2.14
N CYS A 175 -19.66 30.73 -1.35
CA CYS A 175 -20.82 31.59 -1.11
C CYS A 175 -20.64 32.57 0.07
N PHE A 176 -19.57 32.43 0.86
CA PHE A 176 -19.31 33.29 2.03
C PHE A 176 -18.51 34.54 1.65
N SER A 177 -18.62 35.61 2.46
CA SER A 177 -17.78 36.79 2.27
C SER A 177 -16.31 36.46 2.55
N GLY A 178 -15.36 37.19 1.97
CA GLY A 178 -13.92 36.90 2.15
C GLY A 178 -13.48 36.84 3.62
N GLY A 179 -14.04 37.70 4.48
CA GLY A 179 -13.81 37.64 5.93
C GLY A 179 -14.37 36.37 6.58
N GLN A 180 -15.58 35.94 6.18
CA GLN A 180 -16.19 34.70 6.68
C GLN A 180 -15.43 33.46 6.20
N GLN A 181 -14.97 33.45 4.95
CA GLN A 181 -14.10 32.40 4.42
C GLN A 181 -12.80 32.30 5.23
N THR A 182 -12.21 33.45 5.58
CA THR A 182 -11.00 33.51 6.41
C THR A 182 -11.24 32.92 7.80
N VAL A 183 -12.35 33.27 8.46
CA VAL A 183 -12.73 32.70 9.76
C VAL A 183 -12.94 31.19 9.67
N LEU A 184 -13.64 30.69 8.65
CA LEU A 184 -13.86 29.26 8.44
C LEU A 184 -12.53 28.53 8.23
N ALA A 185 -11.65 29.08 7.39
CA ALA A 185 -10.33 28.51 7.14
C ALA A 185 -9.47 28.46 8.41
N LEU A 186 -9.44 29.54 9.19
CA LEU A 186 -8.71 29.61 10.46
C LEU A 186 -9.25 28.59 11.47
N CYS A 187 -10.57 28.47 11.63
CA CYS A 187 -11.17 27.46 12.51
C CYS A 187 -10.75 26.04 12.11
N PHE A 188 -10.65 25.77 10.80
CA PHE A 188 -10.23 24.47 10.30
C PHE A 188 -8.74 24.20 10.54
N ILE A 189 -7.88 25.19 10.31
CA ILE A 189 -6.45 25.09 10.59
C ILE A 189 -6.22 24.85 12.08
N LEU A 190 -6.84 25.65 12.96
CA LEU A 190 -6.73 25.50 14.42
C LEU A 190 -7.25 24.13 14.89
N ALA A 191 -8.33 23.62 14.29
CA ALA A 191 -8.86 22.29 14.59
C ALA A 191 -7.88 21.16 14.20
N LEU A 192 -7.18 21.29 13.07
CA LEU A 192 -6.13 20.36 12.67
C LEU A 192 -4.94 20.40 13.64
N GLN A 193 -4.49 21.60 14.01
CA GLN A 193 -3.39 21.80 14.97
C GLN A 193 -3.71 21.17 16.34
N LYS A 194 -4.96 21.27 16.80
CA LYS A 194 -5.41 20.67 18.05
C LYS A 194 -5.45 19.13 17.98
N CYS A 195 -5.70 18.55 16.81
CA CYS A 195 -5.66 17.10 16.61
C CYS A 195 -4.23 16.57 16.58
N ASP A 196 -3.32 17.28 15.93
CA ASP A 196 -1.93 16.87 15.72
C ASP A 196 -1.01 18.10 15.93
N PRO A 197 -0.61 18.38 17.18
CA PRO A 197 0.16 19.57 17.52
C PRO A 197 1.61 19.44 17.03
N ALA A 198 2.08 20.47 16.33
CA ALA A 198 3.43 20.61 15.84
C ALA A 198 4.24 21.51 16.80
N PRO A 199 5.58 21.37 16.86
CA PRO A 199 6.39 22.14 17.79
C PRO A 199 6.32 23.66 17.58
N PHE A 200 6.13 24.11 16.33
CA PHE A 200 5.96 25.53 16.03
C PHE A 200 5.05 25.77 14.80
N TYR A 201 4.47 26.97 14.75
CA TYR A 201 3.60 27.45 13.68
C TYR A 201 3.98 28.87 13.27
N ILE A 202 3.89 29.13 11.96
CA ILE A 202 4.14 30.46 11.38
C ILE A 202 2.86 30.91 10.69
N PHE A 203 2.33 32.06 11.11
CA PHE A 203 1.21 32.72 10.46
C PHE A 203 1.66 34.02 9.81
N ASP A 204 1.42 34.12 8.50
CA ASP A 204 1.77 35.29 7.71
C ASP A 204 0.51 36.09 7.37
N GLU A 205 0.32 37.26 7.99
CA GLU A 205 -0.79 38.20 7.76
C GLU A 205 -2.21 37.56 7.74
N VAL A 206 -2.41 36.49 8.52
CA VAL A 206 -3.66 35.73 8.53
C VAL A 206 -4.88 36.53 9.01
N ASP A 207 -4.64 37.67 9.63
CA ASP A 207 -5.62 38.57 10.20
C ASP A 207 -5.99 39.75 9.28
N ALA A 208 -5.40 39.83 8.07
CA ALA A 208 -5.63 40.92 7.12
C ALA A 208 -7.11 41.12 6.75
N CYS A 209 -7.85 40.01 6.60
CA CYS A 209 -9.27 40.00 6.21
C CYS A 209 -10.25 39.96 7.40
N LEU A 210 -9.75 40.00 8.65
CA LEU A 210 -10.57 39.91 9.86
C LEU A 210 -10.92 41.29 10.44
N ASP A 211 -12.14 41.42 10.94
CA ASP A 211 -12.53 42.59 11.74
C ASP A 211 -11.86 42.58 13.13
N ALA A 212 -11.97 43.68 13.87
CA ALA A 212 -11.31 43.82 15.17
C ALA A 212 -11.76 42.76 16.19
N GLN A 213 -13.04 42.37 16.17
CA GLN A 213 -13.60 41.39 17.09
C GLN A 213 -13.04 39.98 16.83
N HIS A 214 -13.01 39.53 15.57
CA HIS A 214 -12.44 38.24 15.22
C HIS A 214 -10.92 38.22 15.41
N ARG A 215 -10.22 39.35 15.20
CA ARG A 215 -8.78 39.48 15.49
C ARG A 215 -8.48 39.29 16.97
N GLN A 216 -9.28 39.90 17.84
CA GLN A 216 -9.12 39.72 19.29
C GLN A 216 -9.40 38.28 19.71
N CYS A 217 -10.44 37.66 19.17
CA CYS A 217 -10.73 36.24 19.41
C CYS A 217 -9.58 35.32 18.95
N LEU A 218 -9.00 35.59 17.77
CA LEU A 218 -7.82 34.86 17.29
C LEU A 218 -6.65 35.03 18.26
N ALA A 219 -6.37 36.25 18.71
CA ALA A 219 -5.28 36.52 19.65
C ALA A 219 -5.45 35.76 20.97
N ASP A 220 -6.67 35.70 21.53
CA ASP A 220 -6.97 34.93 22.74
C ASP A 220 -6.79 33.41 22.53
N ILE A 221 -7.21 32.88 21.37
CA ILE A 221 -7.00 31.46 21.04
C ILE A 221 -5.50 31.14 20.92
N LEU A 222 -4.73 31.99 20.25
CA LEU A 222 -3.29 31.78 20.08
C LEU A 222 -2.54 31.88 21.41
N GLU A 223 -2.96 32.77 22.31
CA GLU A 223 -2.41 32.87 23.67
C GLU A 223 -2.63 31.55 24.45
N GLU A 224 -3.83 30.97 24.39
CA GLU A 224 -4.11 29.68 25.03
C GLU A 224 -3.27 28.54 24.43
N LEU A 225 -3.22 28.44 23.10
CA LEU A 225 -2.47 27.40 22.41
C LEU A 225 -0.95 27.58 22.56
N SER A 226 -0.47 28.78 22.88
CA SER A 226 0.96 29.07 23.08
C SER A 226 1.58 28.29 24.25
N SER A 227 0.75 27.75 25.15
CA SER A 227 1.19 26.88 26.24
C SER A 227 1.69 25.50 25.76
N GLU A 228 1.20 25.04 24.61
CA GLU A 228 1.54 23.72 24.05
C GLU A 228 2.47 23.81 22.83
N SER A 229 2.43 24.91 22.08
CA SER A 229 3.17 25.07 20.82
C SER A 229 3.66 26.50 20.59
N GLN A 230 4.79 26.67 19.90
CA GLN A 230 5.32 28.00 19.62
C GLN A 230 4.62 28.65 18.41
N PHE A 231 4.13 29.89 18.56
CA PHE A 231 3.52 30.65 17.45
C PHE A 231 4.39 31.85 17.06
N ILE A 232 4.63 32.00 15.76
CA ILE A 232 5.29 33.17 15.15
C ILE A 232 4.28 33.78 14.18
N CYS A 233 3.89 35.03 14.41
CA CYS A 233 2.90 35.71 13.59
C CYS A 233 3.46 37.01 13.02
N THR A 234 3.20 37.29 11.75
CA THR A 234 3.36 38.62 11.15
C THR A 234 1.98 39.29 11.07
N THR A 235 1.92 40.56 11.42
CA THR A 235 0.67 41.33 11.38
C THR A 235 0.97 42.83 11.36
N PHE A 236 0.07 43.61 10.76
CA PHE A 236 0.01 45.06 10.86
C PHE A 236 -1.02 45.56 11.87
N ARG A 237 -1.66 44.65 12.61
CA ARG A 237 -2.78 44.93 13.49
C ARG A 237 -2.39 44.77 14.96
N PRO A 238 -2.87 45.65 15.86
CA PRO A 238 -2.44 45.66 17.25
C PRO A 238 -2.94 44.47 18.08
N GLU A 239 -4.08 43.87 17.74
CA GLU A 239 -4.77 42.89 18.60
C GLU A 239 -3.92 41.65 18.85
N LEU A 240 -3.24 41.11 17.83
CA LEU A 240 -2.33 39.98 17.99
C LEU A 240 -1.02 40.40 18.70
N ALA A 241 -0.50 41.59 18.38
CA ALA A 241 0.74 42.09 18.95
C ALA A 241 0.66 42.31 20.47
N LEU A 242 -0.52 42.64 21.01
CA LEU A 242 -0.75 42.87 22.43
C LEU A 242 -0.63 41.61 23.30
N LYS A 243 -0.72 40.41 22.71
CA LYS A 243 -0.69 39.12 23.43
C LYS A 243 0.68 38.44 23.44
N GLY A 244 1.69 39.03 22.80
CA GLY A 244 2.98 38.38 22.59
C GLY A 244 4.18 39.31 22.69
N LYS A 245 5.37 38.72 22.47
CA LYS A 245 6.60 39.49 22.31
C LYS A 245 6.65 40.05 20.89
N VAL A 246 6.79 41.36 20.76
CA VAL A 246 6.76 42.05 19.47
C VAL A 246 8.17 42.32 18.97
N PHE A 247 8.44 41.92 17.74
CA PHE A 247 9.67 42.25 17.02
C PHE A 247 9.34 43.22 15.88
N LYS A 248 10.04 44.35 15.80
CA LYS A 248 9.88 45.33 14.73
C LYS A 248 11.03 45.19 13.73
N VAL A 249 10.70 44.91 12.48
CA VAL A 249 11.67 44.90 11.38
C VAL A 249 11.73 46.29 10.75
N THR A 250 12.94 46.81 10.57
CA THR A 250 13.18 48.06 9.84
C THR A 250 14.20 47.80 8.73
N HIS A 251 13.87 48.16 7.50
CA HIS A 251 14.82 48.14 6.40
C HIS A 251 15.62 49.45 6.44
N ARG A 252 16.89 49.39 6.82
CA ARG A 252 17.83 50.50 6.65
C ARG A 252 18.56 50.31 5.33
N GLU A 253 18.18 51.09 4.32
CA GLU A 253 19.07 51.31 3.19
C GLU A 253 20.36 51.97 3.72
N GLY A 254 21.50 51.49 3.25
CA GLY A 254 22.79 51.84 3.82
C GLY A 254 23.05 53.35 3.88
N GLY A 255 23.39 53.82 5.08
CA GLY A 255 24.17 55.05 5.27
C GLY A 255 23.48 56.17 6.05
N GLY A 256 23.72 56.22 7.36
CA GLY A 256 23.76 57.50 8.09
C GLY A 256 22.81 57.65 9.27
N GLY A 257 23.23 57.17 10.44
CA GLY A 257 23.01 57.81 11.73
C GLY A 257 21.59 57.81 12.33
N GLY A 258 21.42 57.09 13.43
CA GLY A 258 20.29 57.29 14.35
C GLY A 258 19.99 56.03 15.15
N GLU A 259 20.08 56.13 16.47
CA GLU A 259 19.93 55.06 17.45
C GLU A 259 18.70 54.16 17.24
N ALA A 260 18.88 52.86 17.46
CA ALA A 260 17.79 51.94 17.73
C ALA A 260 17.72 51.76 19.26
N VAL A 261 16.72 52.37 19.88
CA VAL A 261 16.37 52.16 21.29
C VAL A 261 15.68 50.80 21.39
N MET A 262 16.09 50.01 22.41
CA MET A 262 15.51 48.71 22.77
C MET A 262 14.03 48.80 23.17
#